data_AF-A0A955VGY9-F1
#
_entry.id   AF-A0A955VGY9-F1
#
_cell.length_a   1.000
_cell.length_b   1.000
_cell.length_c   1.000
_cell.angle_alpha   90.00
_cell.angle_beta   90.00
_cell.angle_gamma   90.00
#
_symmetry.space_group_name_H-M   'P 1'
#
loop_
_entity.id
_entity.type
_entity.pdbx_description
1 polymer ?
#
loop_
_entity_poly.entity_id
_entity_poly.type
_entity_poly.pdbx_seq_one_letter_code
_entity_poly.pdbx_strand_id
1 'polypeptide(L)'
;MKRIPVVTVFVEHRLRLLVLKRSAGVRSYPGLWHGVSGTIEGSPLDQARRELRQELGLRAEQVPILRQGAAFEVDDDEADVHVLVHPVLAHLSDPAAIQLNWENDELRWIEPTELRSLASVPQLEEAYRRVDPLTSETDDERFATEMQAIAGDLISGSAELATQALETMRRAAIDWFARDPERALARLEALAAQAVELRPSMAAVGNLTLRLIDELRRAAAEGADPLELRETCFRFSQRLVERQESAIERIAELLGKRLADRRNVLIHSYSSTVVRAMARAKPELERVVVTESRPGMEGRRTAQALARAGFDVELIVDAAAAHWMERVDAIVVGCDSILDDGSVINKIGTRMLALLAANQGTPVFVVADSLKFQLSVPADEVPLEEKDPDEVYMGPPAGVSPRNLYFDRTPARWITRYITERGDVTADELYRSMETSSS
;
A
#
# COMPACT_ATOMS: atom_id res chain seq x y z
N MET A 1 -36.84 -4.91 -36.46
CA MET A 1 -36.46 -3.70 -35.69
C MET A 1 -35.04 -3.29 -36.08
N LYS A 2 -34.76 -1.98 -36.11
CA LYS A 2 -33.45 -1.43 -36.51
C LYS A 2 -32.51 -1.49 -35.30
N ARG A 3 -31.31 -2.08 -35.46
CA ARG A 3 -30.28 -2.12 -34.42
C ARG A 3 -29.50 -0.81 -34.42
N ILE A 4 -29.42 -0.12 -33.28
CA ILE A 4 -28.73 1.18 -33.15
C ILE A 4 -27.58 1.03 -32.16
N PRO A 5 -26.31 1.16 -32.59
CA PRO A 5 -25.18 1.14 -31.67
C PRO A 5 -25.04 2.49 -30.96
N VAL A 6 -24.96 2.46 -29.63
CA VAL A 6 -24.88 3.66 -28.78
C VAL A 6 -23.70 3.51 -27.83
N VAL A 7 -22.93 4.57 -27.63
CA VAL A 7 -21.93 4.64 -26.57
C VAL A 7 -22.55 5.29 -25.34
N THR A 8 -22.28 4.75 -24.16
CA THR A 8 -22.68 5.36 -22.88
C THR A 8 -21.44 5.53 -22.02
N VAL A 9 -21.06 6.77 -21.75
CA VAL A 9 -19.86 7.13 -21.01
C VAL A 9 -20.23 7.54 -19.60
N PHE A 10 -19.61 6.87 -18.64
CA PHE A 10 -19.65 7.23 -17.22
C PHE A 10 -18.39 8.02 -16.90
N VAL A 11 -18.57 9.24 -16.38
CA VAL A 11 -17.44 10.07 -15.92
C VAL A 11 -17.36 9.97 -14.41
N GLU A 12 -16.22 9.53 -13.89
CA GLU A 12 -15.97 9.44 -12.45
C GLU A 12 -15.05 10.55 -11.94
N HIS A 13 -15.34 11.04 -10.76
CA HIS A 13 -14.46 11.91 -9.98
C HIS A 13 -14.56 11.55 -8.50
N ARG A 14 -13.44 11.17 -7.89
CA ARG A 14 -13.34 10.84 -6.45
C ARG A 14 -14.42 9.84 -6.02
N LEU A 15 -14.59 8.76 -6.81
CA LEU A 15 -15.54 7.68 -6.54
C LEU A 15 -17.03 8.05 -6.67
N ARG A 16 -17.34 9.20 -7.28
CA ARG A 16 -18.70 9.59 -7.67
C ARG A 16 -18.85 9.60 -9.17
N LEU A 17 -20.05 9.30 -9.65
CA LEU A 17 -20.41 9.29 -11.07
C LEU A 17 -21.15 10.56 -11.43
N LEU A 18 -20.77 11.15 -12.55
CA LEU A 18 -21.54 12.19 -13.20
C LEU A 18 -22.75 11.55 -13.89
N VAL A 19 -23.94 12.04 -13.56
CA VAL A 19 -25.17 11.78 -14.29
C VAL A 19 -25.77 13.10 -14.76
N LEU A 20 -26.36 13.06 -15.95
CA LEU A 20 -26.98 14.20 -16.61
C LEU A 20 -28.47 13.97 -16.75
N LYS A 21 -29.27 15.04 -16.68
CA LYS A 21 -30.71 14.99 -16.89
C LYS A 21 -31.06 15.54 -18.26
N ARG A 22 -31.66 14.69 -19.09
CA ARG A 22 -32.04 15.03 -20.47
C ARG A 22 -33.06 16.16 -20.49
N SER A 23 -32.84 17.16 -21.32
CA SER A 23 -33.73 18.32 -21.44
C SER A 23 -35.06 17.96 -22.09
N ALA A 24 -36.08 18.81 -21.95
CA ALA A 24 -37.38 18.56 -22.59
C ALA A 24 -37.33 18.62 -24.13
N GLY A 25 -36.26 19.19 -24.71
CA GLY A 25 -36.09 19.38 -26.15
C GLY A 25 -35.48 18.19 -26.90
N VAL A 26 -35.00 17.16 -26.20
CA VAL A 26 -34.40 15.99 -26.85
C VAL A 26 -35.46 14.97 -27.30
N ARG A 27 -35.15 14.23 -28.37
CA ARG A 27 -36.10 13.27 -28.98
C ARG A 27 -36.29 11.98 -28.18
N SER A 28 -35.28 11.56 -27.42
CA SER A 28 -35.29 10.28 -26.71
C SER A 28 -35.22 10.54 -25.21
N TYR A 29 -36.11 9.91 -24.44
CA TYR A 29 -36.15 9.93 -22.97
C TYR A 29 -36.04 11.31 -22.30
N PRO A 30 -36.87 12.30 -22.68
CA PRO A 30 -36.84 13.62 -22.04
C PRO A 30 -37.09 13.50 -20.53
N GLY A 31 -36.29 14.19 -19.72
CA GLY A 31 -36.42 14.23 -18.26
C GLY A 31 -35.81 13.06 -17.49
N LEU A 32 -35.32 12.01 -18.17
CA LEU A 32 -34.61 10.88 -17.53
C LEU A 32 -33.12 11.18 -17.34
N TRP A 33 -32.52 10.54 -16.35
CA TRP A 33 -31.08 10.59 -16.10
C TRP A 33 -30.28 9.63 -17.00
N HIS A 34 -29.09 10.03 -17.43
CA HIS A 34 -28.18 9.21 -18.22
C HIS A 34 -26.70 9.53 -17.95
N GLY A 35 -25.81 8.67 -18.44
CA GLY A 35 -24.42 9.03 -18.70
C GLY A 35 -24.29 9.62 -20.11
N VAL A 36 -23.20 10.34 -20.38
CA VAL A 36 -22.93 10.98 -21.69
C VAL A 36 -23.07 9.96 -22.81
N SER A 37 -23.97 10.18 -23.77
CA SER A 37 -24.37 9.11 -24.69
C SER A 37 -24.71 9.58 -26.09
N GLY A 38 -24.36 8.75 -27.07
CA GLY A 38 -24.64 9.07 -28.48
C GLY A 38 -24.49 7.89 -29.42
N THR A 39 -25.03 8.07 -30.63
CA THR A 39 -25.05 7.02 -31.65
C THR A 39 -23.66 6.85 -32.26
N ILE A 40 -23.22 5.61 -32.44
CA ILE A 40 -21.88 5.30 -32.94
C ILE A 40 -21.87 5.30 -34.47
N GLU A 41 -21.10 6.22 -35.05
CA GLU A 41 -20.84 6.28 -36.50
C GLU A 41 -19.46 5.67 -36.89
N GLY A 42 -18.71 5.13 -35.91
CA GLY A 42 -17.36 4.57 -36.11
C GLY A 42 -16.87 3.76 -34.91
N SER A 43 -15.71 4.09 -34.35
CA SER A 43 -15.20 3.45 -33.13
C SER A 43 -15.97 3.92 -31.88
N PRO A 44 -16.37 3.03 -30.96
CA PRO A 44 -17.01 3.42 -29.69
C PRO A 44 -16.18 4.42 -28.88
N LEU A 45 -14.86 4.26 -28.82
CA LEU A 45 -13.98 5.15 -28.05
C LEU A 45 -13.86 6.53 -28.70
N ASP A 46 -13.85 6.60 -30.03
CA ASP A 46 -13.82 7.88 -30.73
C ASP A 46 -15.16 8.59 -30.61
N GLN A 47 -16.27 7.84 -30.60
CA GLN A 47 -17.59 8.38 -30.30
C GLN A 47 -17.64 8.90 -28.85
N ALA A 48 -17.18 8.14 -27.86
CA ALA A 48 -17.12 8.57 -26.45
C ALA A 48 -16.41 9.92 -26.30
N ARG A 49 -15.27 10.10 -26.96
CA ARG A 49 -14.52 11.37 -26.95
C ARG A 49 -15.28 12.51 -27.63
N ARG A 50 -16.06 12.23 -28.67
CA ARG A 50 -16.93 13.22 -29.31
C ARG A 50 -18.06 13.65 -28.38
N GLU A 51 -18.75 12.71 -27.75
CA GLU A 51 -19.85 13.00 -26.84
C GLU A 51 -19.37 13.77 -25.60
N LEU A 52 -18.25 13.36 -24.98
CA LEU A 52 -17.65 14.10 -23.86
C LEU A 52 -17.32 15.55 -24.21
N ARG A 53 -16.92 15.80 -25.47
CA ARG A 53 -16.67 17.16 -25.95
C ARG A 53 -17.96 17.92 -26.22
N GLN A 54 -18.97 17.27 -26.81
CA GLN A 54 -20.21 17.91 -27.22
C GLN A 54 -21.15 18.20 -26.04
N GLU A 55 -21.30 17.25 -25.12
CA GLU A 55 -22.19 17.35 -23.96
C GLU A 55 -21.57 18.10 -22.79
N LEU A 56 -20.26 17.96 -22.57
CA LEU A 56 -19.57 18.50 -21.38
C LEU A 56 -18.47 19.51 -21.68
N GLY A 57 -18.15 19.77 -22.94
CA GLY A 57 -17.06 20.69 -23.34
C GLY A 57 -15.64 20.17 -23.04
N LEU A 58 -15.49 18.89 -22.67
CA LEU A 58 -14.22 18.35 -22.18
C LEU A 58 -13.31 17.88 -23.33
N ARG A 59 -12.01 18.17 -23.21
CA ARG A 59 -10.97 17.64 -24.12
C ARG A 59 -10.43 16.31 -23.60
N ALA A 60 -9.87 15.50 -24.51
CA ALA A 60 -9.42 14.14 -24.18
C ALA A 60 -8.35 14.11 -23.06
N GLU A 61 -7.55 15.17 -22.93
CA GLU A 61 -6.52 15.30 -21.90
C GLU A 61 -7.12 15.59 -20.51
N GLN A 62 -8.32 16.16 -20.46
CA GLN A 62 -9.02 16.50 -19.21
C GLN A 62 -9.85 15.33 -18.68
N VAL A 63 -10.27 14.42 -19.58
CA VAL A 63 -11.13 13.28 -19.27
C VAL A 63 -10.61 11.98 -19.90
N PRO A 64 -9.47 11.45 -19.42
CA PRO A 64 -8.94 10.19 -19.94
C PRO A 64 -9.93 9.04 -19.78
N ILE A 65 -10.12 8.27 -20.86
CA ILE A 65 -10.89 7.03 -20.83
C ILE A 65 -10.07 5.97 -20.08
N LEU A 66 -10.69 5.34 -19.09
CA LEU A 66 -10.08 4.31 -18.26
C LEU A 66 -10.39 2.90 -18.74
N ARG A 67 -11.64 2.63 -19.13
CA ARG A 67 -12.13 1.28 -19.42
C ARG A 67 -13.24 1.32 -20.48
N GLN A 68 -13.29 0.30 -21.32
CA GLN A 68 -14.43 -0.02 -22.18
C GLN A 68 -14.99 -1.37 -21.77
N GLY A 69 -16.28 -1.43 -21.49
CA GLY A 69 -16.96 -2.65 -21.06
C GLY A 69 -17.44 -3.48 -22.23
N ALA A 70 -17.86 -4.72 -21.93
CA ALA A 70 -18.50 -5.58 -22.93
C ALA A 70 -19.79 -4.92 -23.46
N ALA A 71 -20.01 -4.98 -24.77
CA ALA A 71 -21.24 -4.47 -25.36
C ALA A 71 -22.42 -5.41 -25.06
N PHE A 72 -23.61 -4.85 -24.96
CA PHE A 72 -24.82 -5.62 -24.66
C PHE A 72 -26.06 -5.02 -25.33
N GLU A 73 -27.09 -5.84 -25.49
CA GLU A 73 -28.33 -5.44 -26.14
C GLU A 73 -29.37 -5.03 -25.10
N VAL A 74 -30.06 -3.94 -25.40
CA VAL A 74 -31.17 -3.40 -24.63
C VAL A 74 -32.37 -3.32 -25.56
N ASP A 75 -33.41 -4.05 -25.19
CA ASP A 75 -34.71 -3.98 -25.86
C ASP A 75 -35.47 -2.78 -25.29
N ASP A 76 -35.84 -1.85 -26.16
CA ASP A 76 -36.76 -0.79 -25.82
C ASP A 76 -38.12 -1.05 -26.49
N ASP A 77 -39.00 -1.66 -25.71
CA ASP A 77 -40.37 -1.99 -26.11
C ASP A 77 -41.22 -0.73 -26.37
N GLU A 78 -40.89 0.42 -25.77
CA GLU A 78 -41.61 1.68 -25.98
C GLU A 78 -41.22 2.37 -27.31
N ALA A 79 -39.97 2.19 -27.74
CA ALA A 79 -39.44 2.81 -28.96
C ALA A 79 -39.40 1.86 -30.19
N ASP A 80 -39.72 0.57 -30.04
CA ASP A 80 -39.63 -0.48 -31.08
C ASP A 80 -38.19 -0.58 -31.69
N VAL A 81 -37.17 -0.45 -30.84
CA VAL A 81 -35.74 -0.40 -31.24
C VAL A 81 -34.91 -1.35 -30.37
N HIS A 82 -33.92 -2.00 -31.00
CA HIS A 82 -32.86 -2.73 -30.29
C HIS A 82 -31.60 -1.86 -30.22
N VAL A 83 -31.17 -1.51 -29.02
CA VAL A 83 -29.98 -0.69 -28.80
C VAL A 83 -28.80 -1.58 -28.42
N LEU A 84 -27.68 -1.48 -29.14
CA LEU A 84 -26.42 -2.11 -28.75
C LEU A 84 -25.60 -1.09 -27.97
N VAL A 85 -25.56 -1.23 -26.65
CA VAL A 85 -24.87 -0.30 -25.75
C VAL A 85 -23.40 -0.70 -25.62
N HIS A 86 -22.51 0.26 -25.85
CA HIS A 86 -21.08 0.18 -25.62
C HIS A 86 -20.71 1.06 -24.42
N PRO A 87 -20.58 0.48 -23.22
CA PRO A 87 -20.28 1.26 -22.03
C PRO A 87 -18.80 1.64 -21.95
N VAL A 88 -18.51 2.85 -21.49
CA VAL A 88 -17.16 3.40 -21.33
C VAL A 88 -17.05 4.11 -19.98
N LEU A 89 -15.94 3.95 -19.27
CA LEU A 89 -15.61 4.73 -18.07
C LEU A 89 -14.48 5.70 -18.38
N ALA A 90 -14.61 6.94 -17.94
CA ALA A 90 -13.58 7.97 -18.00
C ALA A 90 -13.41 8.65 -16.63
N HIS A 91 -12.21 9.17 -16.37
CA HIS A 91 -11.91 9.91 -15.14
C HIS A 91 -11.81 11.40 -15.42
N LEU A 92 -12.40 12.22 -14.56
CA LEU A 92 -12.25 13.68 -14.61
C LEU A 92 -11.54 14.17 -13.36
N SER A 93 -10.42 14.86 -13.52
CA SER A 93 -9.64 15.36 -12.37
C SER A 93 -10.18 16.68 -11.81
N ASP A 94 -10.81 17.52 -12.63
CA ASP A 94 -11.37 18.82 -12.24
C ASP A 94 -12.82 18.97 -12.74
N PRO A 95 -13.83 18.77 -11.87
CA PRO A 95 -15.24 18.95 -12.21
C PRO A 95 -15.61 20.37 -12.66
N ALA A 96 -14.82 21.40 -12.30
CA ALA A 96 -15.11 22.78 -12.68
C ALA A 96 -14.94 23.04 -14.18
N ALA A 97 -14.33 22.12 -14.92
CA ALA A 97 -14.15 22.20 -16.36
C ALA A 97 -15.41 21.87 -17.18
N ILE A 98 -16.48 21.36 -16.55
CA ILE A 98 -17.70 20.93 -17.24
C ILE A 98 -18.50 22.14 -17.75
N GLN A 99 -18.91 22.07 -19.02
CA GLN A 99 -19.83 23.01 -19.64
C GLN A 99 -20.95 22.23 -20.33
N LEU A 100 -22.16 22.27 -19.76
CA LEU A 100 -23.32 21.58 -20.33
C LEU A 100 -23.77 22.23 -21.64
N ASN A 101 -24.19 21.39 -22.59
CA ASN A 101 -24.89 21.83 -23.79
C ASN A 101 -26.42 21.83 -23.59
N TRP A 102 -27.16 22.16 -24.65
CA TRP A 102 -28.62 22.25 -24.65
C TRP A 102 -29.35 20.91 -24.44
N GLU A 103 -28.66 19.77 -24.56
CA GLU A 103 -29.26 18.44 -24.40
C GLU A 103 -29.54 18.11 -22.92
N ASN A 104 -28.95 18.86 -22.00
CA ASN A 104 -28.96 18.56 -20.57
C ASN A 104 -29.33 19.78 -19.73
N ASP A 105 -30.36 19.63 -18.88
CA ASP A 105 -30.84 20.72 -18.01
C ASP A 105 -30.17 20.71 -16.62
N GLU A 106 -29.67 19.55 -16.19
CA GLU A 106 -29.13 19.36 -14.83
C GLU A 106 -27.99 18.35 -14.85
N LEU A 107 -27.01 18.52 -13.95
CA LEU A 107 -25.97 17.54 -13.66
C LEU A 107 -25.97 17.20 -12.17
N ARG A 108 -25.63 15.96 -11.83
CA ARG A 108 -25.39 15.52 -10.45
C ARG A 108 -24.18 14.60 -10.37
N TRP A 109 -23.50 14.67 -9.24
CA TRP A 109 -22.50 13.69 -8.82
C TRP A 109 -23.13 12.76 -7.80
N ILE A 110 -23.33 11.51 -8.19
CA ILE A 110 -23.99 10.50 -7.36
C ILE A 110 -22.99 9.41 -6.96
N GLU A 111 -23.28 8.70 -5.89
CA GLU A 111 -22.66 7.41 -5.62
C GLU A 111 -23.17 6.36 -6.61
N PRO A 112 -22.34 5.39 -7.03
CA PRO A 112 -22.78 4.34 -7.95
C PRO A 112 -24.04 3.57 -7.52
N THR A 113 -24.22 3.39 -6.22
CA THR A 113 -25.39 2.71 -5.62
C THR A 113 -26.70 3.46 -5.87
N GLU A 114 -26.65 4.78 -6.07
CA GLU A 114 -27.83 5.60 -6.34
C GLU A 114 -28.40 5.39 -7.75
N LEU A 115 -27.66 4.74 -8.68
CA LEU A 115 -28.16 4.41 -10.02
C LEU A 115 -29.42 3.54 -9.98
N ARG A 116 -29.58 2.71 -8.95
CA ARG A 116 -30.71 1.78 -8.77
C ARG A 116 -32.04 2.47 -8.55
N SER A 117 -32.02 3.63 -7.89
CA SER A 117 -33.22 4.39 -7.53
C SER A 117 -33.44 5.60 -8.45
N LEU A 118 -32.53 5.82 -9.41
CA LEU A 118 -32.58 6.94 -10.32
C LEU A 118 -33.55 6.67 -11.47
N ALA A 119 -34.48 7.59 -11.72
CA ALA A 119 -35.33 7.59 -12.90
C ALA A 119 -34.47 7.84 -14.15
N SER A 120 -33.94 6.78 -14.74
CA SER A 120 -32.87 6.80 -15.74
C SER A 120 -33.27 6.10 -17.03
N VAL A 121 -32.46 6.30 -18.08
CA VAL A 121 -32.61 5.58 -19.35
C VAL A 121 -32.52 4.05 -19.13
N PRO A 122 -33.14 3.24 -20.00
CA PRO A 122 -33.17 1.79 -19.82
C PRO A 122 -31.79 1.18 -19.60
N GLN A 123 -31.70 0.31 -18.60
CA GLN A 123 -30.49 -0.45 -18.26
C GLN A 123 -29.23 0.40 -17.98
N LEU A 124 -29.38 1.65 -17.51
CA LEU A 124 -28.22 2.50 -17.15
C LEU A 124 -27.33 1.88 -16.06
N GLU A 125 -27.91 1.30 -15.01
CA GLU A 125 -27.15 0.59 -13.96
C GLU A 125 -26.33 -0.56 -14.55
N GLU A 126 -26.93 -1.33 -15.45
CA GLU A 126 -26.32 -2.49 -16.09
C GLU A 126 -25.23 -2.07 -17.10
N ALA A 127 -25.39 -0.92 -17.75
CA ALA A 127 -24.33 -0.29 -18.54
C ALA A 127 -23.15 0.12 -17.64
N TYR A 128 -23.41 0.76 -16.49
CA TYR A 128 -22.37 1.13 -15.54
C TYR A 128 -21.66 -0.11 -15.00
N ARG A 129 -22.40 -1.15 -14.60
CA ARG A 129 -21.86 -2.42 -14.09
C ARG A 129 -20.85 -3.06 -15.04
N ARG A 130 -20.91 -2.82 -16.34
CA ARG A 130 -19.92 -3.36 -17.30
C ARG A 130 -18.61 -2.58 -17.38
N VAL A 131 -18.57 -1.38 -16.82
CA VAL A 131 -17.38 -0.53 -16.77
C VAL A 131 -16.98 -0.10 -15.37
N ASP A 132 -17.80 -0.40 -14.38
CA ASP A 132 -17.50 -0.20 -12.98
C ASP A 132 -16.15 -0.84 -12.66
N PRO A 133 -15.18 -0.10 -12.10
CA PRO A 133 -13.93 -0.66 -11.61
C PRO A 133 -14.13 -1.73 -10.52
N LEU A 134 -15.37 -1.91 -10.06
CA LEU A 134 -15.80 -2.74 -8.94
C LEU A 134 -16.72 -3.90 -9.35
N THR A 135 -16.64 -4.46 -10.56
CA THR A 135 -17.60 -5.52 -11.00
C THR A 135 -17.02 -6.58 -11.94
N SER A 136 -15.73 -6.51 -12.31
CA SER A 136 -15.16 -7.49 -13.25
C SER A 136 -14.48 -8.64 -12.50
N GLU A 137 -14.72 -9.89 -12.93
CA GLU A 137 -14.01 -11.09 -12.43
C GLU A 137 -12.47 -10.99 -12.59
N THR A 138 -12.00 -10.07 -13.45
CA THR A 138 -10.58 -9.73 -13.62
C THR A 138 -9.98 -8.86 -12.49
N ASP A 139 -10.78 -8.37 -11.53
CA ASP A 139 -10.30 -7.50 -10.43
C ASP A 139 -9.83 -8.29 -9.18
N ASP A 140 -10.27 -9.53 -8.96
CA ASP A 140 -9.72 -10.39 -7.88
C ASP A 140 -8.25 -10.72 -8.17
N GLU A 141 -7.94 -11.01 -9.44
CA GLU A 141 -6.57 -11.20 -9.93
C GLU A 141 -5.75 -9.91 -9.80
N ARG A 142 -6.36 -8.73 -9.93
CA ARG A 142 -5.68 -7.44 -9.74
C ARG A 142 -5.18 -7.30 -8.31
N PHE A 143 -6.01 -7.48 -7.28
CA PHE A 143 -5.55 -7.32 -5.89
C PHE A 143 -4.55 -8.41 -5.50
N ALA A 144 -4.71 -9.63 -6.01
CA ALA A 144 -3.71 -10.68 -5.85
C ALA A 144 -2.38 -10.31 -6.54
N THR A 145 -2.41 -9.68 -7.71
CA THR A 145 -1.22 -9.19 -8.44
C THR A 145 -0.56 -8.02 -7.72
N GLU A 146 -1.35 -7.06 -7.22
CA GLU A 146 -0.86 -5.95 -6.39
C GLU A 146 -0.20 -6.49 -5.11
N MET A 147 -0.79 -7.51 -4.48
CA MET A 147 -0.20 -8.17 -3.33
C MET A 147 1.09 -8.90 -3.73
N GLN A 148 1.11 -9.63 -4.85
CA GLN A 148 2.29 -10.31 -5.37
C GLN A 148 3.44 -9.33 -5.67
N ALA A 149 3.14 -8.10 -6.11
CA ALA A 149 4.15 -7.09 -6.37
C ALA A 149 4.96 -6.71 -5.11
N ILE A 150 4.38 -6.85 -3.91
CA ILE A 150 5.08 -6.65 -2.63
C ILE A 150 6.24 -7.64 -2.46
N ALA A 151 6.11 -8.86 -2.98
CA ALA A 151 7.20 -9.85 -2.98
C ALA A 151 8.39 -9.43 -3.87
N GLY A 152 8.12 -8.63 -4.90
CA GLY A 152 9.11 -8.13 -5.85
C GLY A 152 9.74 -6.78 -5.48
N ASP A 153 9.16 -6.03 -4.54
CA ASP A 153 9.70 -4.72 -4.12
C ASP A 153 10.96 -4.86 -3.25
N LEU A 154 12.13 -4.66 -3.84
CA LEU A 154 13.42 -4.71 -3.13
C LEU A 154 13.89 -3.34 -2.63
N ILE A 155 13.07 -2.29 -2.79
CA ILE A 155 13.45 -0.89 -2.52
C ILE A 155 12.83 -0.39 -1.21
N SER A 156 11.60 -0.82 -0.93
CA SER A 156 10.84 -0.39 0.25
C SER A 156 11.17 -1.20 1.49
N GLY A 157 11.18 -0.53 2.64
CA GLY A 157 11.35 -1.19 3.94
C GLY A 157 10.08 -1.87 4.43
N SER A 158 10.21 -2.81 5.38
CA SER A 158 9.10 -3.60 5.94
C SER A 158 7.87 -2.79 6.37
N ALA A 159 8.04 -1.61 6.98
CA ALA A 159 6.92 -0.74 7.36
C ALA A 159 6.21 -0.09 6.15
N GLU A 160 6.94 0.26 5.09
CA GLU A 160 6.36 0.81 3.86
C GLU A 160 5.54 -0.27 3.13
N LEU A 161 6.09 -1.48 3.03
CA LEU A 161 5.42 -2.63 2.42
C LEU A 161 4.16 -3.05 3.17
N ALA A 162 4.19 -3.02 4.51
CA ALA A 162 3.00 -3.29 5.32
C ALA A 162 1.87 -2.30 5.01
N THR A 163 2.18 -1.00 4.93
CA THR A 163 1.20 0.03 4.56
C THR A 163 0.65 -0.18 3.14
N GLN A 164 1.49 -0.57 2.18
CA GLN A 164 1.03 -0.91 0.83
C GLN A 164 0.08 -2.13 0.83
N ALA A 165 0.42 -3.20 1.55
CA ALA A 165 -0.42 -4.39 1.68
C ALA A 165 -1.79 -4.05 2.28
N LEU A 166 -1.81 -3.24 3.33
CA LEU A 166 -3.05 -2.78 3.94
C LEU A 166 -3.89 -1.93 2.99
N GLU A 167 -3.27 -1.03 2.23
CA GLU A 167 -3.98 -0.19 1.27
C GLU A 167 -4.58 -1.03 0.14
N THR A 168 -3.87 -2.05 -0.34
CA THR A 168 -4.40 -3.05 -1.29
C THR A 168 -5.62 -3.75 -0.68
N MET A 169 -5.54 -4.25 0.55
CA MET A 169 -6.68 -4.88 1.24
C MET A 169 -7.84 -3.91 1.48
N ARG A 170 -7.58 -2.64 1.80
CA ARG A 170 -8.60 -1.63 2.01
C ARG A 170 -9.39 -1.38 0.72
N ARG A 171 -8.70 -1.27 -0.41
CA ARG A 171 -9.33 -1.15 -1.73
C ARG A 171 -10.13 -2.41 -2.08
N ALA A 172 -9.58 -3.59 -1.81
CA ALA A 172 -10.27 -4.86 -1.99
C ALA A 172 -11.53 -4.97 -1.11
N ALA A 173 -11.47 -4.50 0.13
CA ALA A 173 -12.60 -4.54 1.05
C ALA A 173 -13.74 -3.61 0.58
N ILE A 174 -13.41 -2.39 0.13
CA ILE A 174 -14.40 -1.46 -0.43
C ILE A 174 -15.12 -2.09 -1.61
N ASP A 175 -14.37 -2.76 -2.48
CA ASP A 175 -14.88 -3.45 -3.65
C ASP A 175 -15.74 -4.67 -3.26
N TRP A 176 -15.13 -5.66 -2.62
CA TRP A 176 -15.75 -6.95 -2.37
C TRP A 176 -16.98 -6.88 -1.46
N PHE A 177 -17.00 -6.05 -0.42
CA PHE A 177 -18.20 -5.90 0.41
C PHE A 177 -19.36 -5.23 -0.33
N ALA A 178 -19.11 -4.44 -1.38
CA ALA A 178 -20.16 -3.86 -2.21
C ALA A 178 -20.73 -4.87 -3.22
N ARG A 179 -19.89 -5.76 -3.77
CA ARG A 179 -20.27 -6.75 -4.79
C ARG A 179 -20.87 -8.03 -4.24
N ASP A 180 -20.19 -8.61 -3.26
CA ASP A 180 -20.40 -9.98 -2.78
C ASP A 180 -20.05 -10.06 -1.28
N PRO A 181 -20.87 -9.42 -0.42
CA PRO A 181 -20.58 -9.32 1.00
C PRO A 181 -20.47 -10.69 1.70
N GLU A 182 -21.18 -11.70 1.20
CA GLU A 182 -21.13 -13.07 1.73
C GLU A 182 -19.74 -13.70 1.59
N ARG A 183 -18.99 -13.38 0.52
CA ARG A 183 -17.64 -13.93 0.26
C ARG A 183 -16.51 -12.95 0.52
N ALA A 184 -16.81 -11.66 0.71
CA ALA A 184 -15.83 -10.60 0.82
C ALA A 184 -14.80 -10.85 1.94
N LEU A 185 -15.27 -11.23 3.12
CA LEU A 185 -14.38 -11.50 4.26
C LEU A 185 -13.46 -12.69 3.96
N ALA A 186 -13.98 -13.79 3.43
CA ALA A 186 -13.18 -14.96 3.06
C ALA A 186 -12.12 -14.64 1.98
N ARG A 187 -12.44 -13.77 1.02
CA ARG A 187 -11.47 -13.30 0.03
C ARG A 187 -10.37 -12.42 0.66
N LEU A 188 -10.73 -11.52 1.58
CA LEU A 188 -9.74 -10.70 2.32
C LEU A 188 -8.82 -11.58 3.17
N GLU A 189 -9.36 -12.64 3.77
CA GLU A 189 -8.58 -13.63 4.52
C GLU A 189 -7.55 -14.33 3.63
N ALA A 190 -7.94 -14.75 2.43
CA ALA A 190 -7.02 -15.33 1.46
C ALA A 190 -5.91 -14.34 1.04
N LEU A 191 -6.26 -13.07 0.83
CA LEU A 191 -5.30 -12.02 0.49
C LEU A 191 -4.33 -11.72 1.64
N ALA A 192 -4.81 -11.73 2.89
CA ALA A 192 -3.97 -11.58 4.07
C ALA A 192 -3.02 -12.78 4.25
N ALA A 193 -3.51 -14.01 4.01
CA ALA A 193 -2.68 -15.21 4.03
C ALA A 193 -1.56 -15.15 2.97
N GLN A 194 -1.89 -14.71 1.75
CA GLN A 194 -0.88 -14.48 0.71
C GLN A 194 0.16 -13.45 1.18
N ALA A 195 -0.25 -12.34 1.79
CA ALA A 195 0.67 -11.32 2.30
C ALA A 195 1.69 -11.86 3.32
N VAL A 196 1.28 -12.81 4.17
CA VAL A 196 2.15 -13.48 5.15
C VAL A 196 3.21 -14.34 4.44
N GLU A 197 2.83 -15.07 3.40
CA GLU A 197 3.71 -15.97 2.67
C GLU A 197 4.74 -15.25 1.79
N LEU A 198 4.40 -14.06 1.29
CA LEU A 198 5.23 -13.34 0.31
C LEU A 198 6.54 -12.79 0.87
N ARG A 199 6.57 -12.44 2.16
CA ARG A 199 7.72 -11.83 2.85
C ARG A 199 7.87 -12.37 4.27
N PRO A 200 8.21 -13.66 4.44
CA PRO A 200 8.24 -14.31 5.75
C PRO A 200 9.27 -13.70 6.71
N SER A 201 10.33 -13.06 6.19
CA SER A 201 11.32 -12.33 7.00
C SER A 201 10.80 -10.97 7.51
N MET A 202 9.66 -10.45 7.02
CA MET A 202 9.11 -9.13 7.34
C MET A 202 7.78 -9.22 8.09
N ALA A 203 7.84 -9.30 9.42
CA ALA A 203 6.68 -9.48 10.30
C ALA A 203 5.55 -8.44 10.09
N ALA A 204 5.91 -7.17 9.81
CA ALA A 204 4.94 -6.09 9.74
C ALA A 204 3.89 -6.28 8.65
N VAL A 205 4.26 -6.90 7.52
CA VAL A 205 3.34 -7.15 6.39
C VAL A 205 2.22 -8.07 6.86
N GLY A 206 2.56 -9.26 7.37
CA GLY A 206 1.58 -10.22 7.87
C GLY A 206 0.83 -9.73 9.11
N ASN A 207 1.53 -9.14 10.08
CA ASN A 207 0.91 -8.66 11.31
C ASN A 207 -0.16 -7.60 11.05
N LEU A 208 0.07 -6.70 10.11
CA LEU A 208 -0.88 -5.64 9.83
C LEU A 208 -2.12 -6.16 9.09
N THR A 209 -1.93 -7.01 8.08
CA THR A 209 -3.04 -7.60 7.32
C THR A 209 -3.90 -8.51 8.19
N LEU A 210 -3.29 -9.36 9.02
CA LEU A 210 -4.01 -10.24 9.94
C LEU A 210 -4.76 -9.48 11.04
N ARG A 211 -4.23 -8.35 11.54
CA ARG A 211 -4.94 -7.49 12.50
C ARG A 211 -6.20 -6.87 11.89
N LEU A 212 -6.17 -6.47 10.61
CA LEU A 212 -7.37 -6.00 9.92
C LEU A 212 -8.42 -7.12 9.83
N ILE A 213 -8.00 -8.34 9.46
CA ILE A 213 -8.90 -9.50 9.38
C ILE A 213 -9.54 -9.79 10.73
N ASP A 214 -8.78 -9.80 11.81
CA ASP A 214 -9.32 -10.05 13.16
C ASP A 214 -10.37 -8.98 13.54
N GLU A 215 -10.13 -7.71 13.22
CA GLU A 215 -11.12 -6.65 13.49
C GLU A 215 -12.39 -6.82 12.65
N LEU A 216 -12.25 -7.18 11.36
CA LEU A 216 -13.40 -7.44 10.50
C LEU A 216 -14.20 -8.66 10.94
N ARG A 217 -13.54 -9.73 11.39
CA ARG A 217 -14.19 -10.93 11.95
C ARG A 217 -15.00 -10.58 13.19
N ARG A 218 -14.45 -9.77 14.10
CA ARG A 218 -15.17 -9.31 15.30
C ARG A 218 -16.40 -8.50 14.94
N ALA A 219 -16.24 -7.51 14.06
CA ALA A 219 -17.36 -6.69 13.59
C ALA A 219 -18.45 -7.55 12.93
N ALA A 220 -18.07 -8.50 12.07
CA ALA A 220 -19.02 -9.41 11.42
C ALA A 220 -19.74 -10.32 12.45
N ALA A 221 -19.03 -10.82 13.46
CA ALA A 221 -19.62 -11.62 14.53
C ALA A 221 -20.59 -10.82 15.42
N GLU A 222 -20.38 -9.51 15.55
CA GLU A 222 -21.27 -8.56 16.23
C GLU A 222 -22.49 -8.16 15.36
N GLY A 223 -22.59 -8.68 14.14
CA GLY A 223 -23.72 -8.45 13.24
C GLY A 223 -23.57 -7.23 12.33
N ALA A 224 -22.34 -6.73 12.16
CA ALA A 224 -22.08 -5.58 11.29
C ALA A 224 -22.51 -5.85 9.85
N ASP A 225 -23.19 -4.88 9.25
CA ASP A 225 -23.59 -4.97 7.84
C ASP A 225 -22.41 -4.66 6.89
N PRO A 226 -22.56 -4.88 5.57
CA PRO A 226 -21.47 -4.64 4.62
C PRO A 226 -20.93 -3.20 4.60
N LEU A 227 -21.77 -2.19 4.89
CA LEU A 227 -21.33 -0.81 4.97
C LEU A 227 -20.48 -0.59 6.23
N GLU A 228 -20.92 -1.12 7.36
CA GLU A 228 -20.20 -1.06 8.64
C GLU A 228 -18.84 -1.79 8.57
N LEU A 229 -18.75 -2.90 7.83
CA LEU A 229 -17.48 -3.61 7.60
C LEU A 229 -16.51 -2.80 6.72
N ARG A 230 -17.03 -2.07 5.71
CA ARG A 230 -16.23 -1.12 4.92
C ARG A 230 -15.73 0.04 5.77
N GLU A 231 -16.59 0.59 6.61
CA GLU A 231 -16.21 1.64 7.56
C GLU A 231 -15.17 1.15 8.57
N THR A 232 -15.28 -0.10 9.02
CA THR A 232 -14.29 -0.75 9.90
C THR A 232 -12.92 -0.78 9.24
N CYS A 233 -12.82 -1.18 7.97
CA CYS A 233 -11.57 -1.11 7.21
C CYS A 233 -10.99 0.31 7.14
N PHE A 234 -11.84 1.30 6.84
CA PHE A 234 -11.42 2.69 6.73
C PHE A 234 -10.91 3.24 8.07
N ARG A 235 -11.66 3.03 9.15
CA ARG A 235 -11.26 3.44 10.51
C ARG A 235 -9.98 2.74 10.95
N PHE A 236 -9.78 1.47 10.59
CA PHE A 236 -8.53 0.74 10.86
C PHE A 236 -7.33 1.44 10.22
N SER A 237 -7.41 1.77 8.93
CA SER A 237 -6.34 2.48 8.22
C SER A 237 -6.06 3.86 8.81
N GLN A 238 -7.10 4.61 9.20
CA GLN A 238 -6.91 5.93 9.85
C GLN A 238 -6.19 5.81 11.19
N ARG A 239 -6.63 4.89 12.06
CA ARG A 239 -5.98 4.65 13.35
C ARG A 239 -4.55 4.15 13.19
N LEU A 240 -4.23 3.42 12.13
CA LEU A 240 -2.86 2.99 11.85
C LEU A 240 -1.95 4.20 11.62
N VAL A 241 -2.37 5.15 10.77
CA VAL A 241 -1.56 6.33 10.46
C VAL A 241 -1.27 7.12 11.75
N GLU A 242 -2.30 7.37 12.56
CA GLU A 242 -2.16 8.07 13.84
C GLU A 242 -1.23 7.33 14.82
N ARG A 243 -1.37 6.00 14.90
CA ARG A 243 -0.50 5.15 15.73
C ARG A 243 0.94 5.14 15.25
N GLN A 244 1.17 5.11 13.93
CA GLN A 244 2.52 5.15 13.36
C GLN A 244 3.20 6.50 13.64
N GLU A 245 2.49 7.62 13.49
CA GLU A 245 3.04 8.94 13.86
C GLU A 245 3.39 8.99 15.34
N SER A 246 2.44 8.61 16.22
CA SER A 246 2.65 8.59 17.66
C SER A 246 3.81 7.67 18.08
N ALA A 247 3.94 6.52 17.40
CA ALA A 247 5.03 5.58 17.61
C ALA A 247 6.38 6.22 17.27
N ILE A 248 6.49 6.91 16.14
CA ILE A 248 7.71 7.60 15.73
C ILE A 248 8.08 8.71 16.71
N GLU A 249 7.12 9.48 17.22
CA GLU A 249 7.40 10.51 18.24
C GLU A 249 7.99 9.89 19.50
N ARG A 250 7.39 8.80 19.98
CA ARG A 250 7.84 8.11 21.18
C ARG A 250 9.21 7.45 20.99
N ILE A 251 9.42 6.80 19.85
CA ILE A 251 10.70 6.20 19.47
C ILE A 251 11.79 7.28 19.37
N ALA A 252 11.49 8.42 18.75
CA ALA A 252 12.43 9.54 18.63
C ALA A 252 12.85 10.09 19.99
N GLU A 253 11.91 10.26 20.92
CA GLU A 253 12.19 10.71 22.29
C GLU A 253 13.16 9.75 23.00
N LEU A 254 12.90 8.44 22.93
CA LEU A 254 13.72 7.41 23.56
C LEU A 254 15.10 7.28 22.91
N LEU A 255 15.15 7.28 21.58
CA LEU A 255 16.39 7.22 20.81
C LEU A 255 17.25 8.46 21.10
N GLY A 256 16.65 9.66 21.11
CA GLY A 256 17.34 10.90 21.45
C GLY A 256 18.01 10.85 22.82
N LYS A 257 17.34 10.28 23.84
CA LYS A 257 17.93 10.06 25.16
C LYS A 257 19.14 9.13 25.14
N ARG A 258 19.14 8.10 24.29
CA ARG A 258 20.25 7.14 24.14
C ARG A 258 21.41 7.67 23.30
N LEU A 259 21.16 8.70 22.50
CA LEU A 259 22.17 9.33 21.65
C LEU A 259 22.71 10.66 22.20
N ALA A 260 22.19 11.13 23.35
CA ALA A 260 22.56 12.43 23.92
C ALA A 260 24.04 12.57 24.31
N ASP A 261 24.71 11.45 24.63
CA ASP A 261 26.13 11.38 25.00
C ASP A 261 27.02 10.84 23.86
N ARG A 262 26.46 10.72 22.64
CA ARG A 262 27.13 10.13 21.47
C ARG A 262 27.49 11.22 20.47
N ARG A 263 28.60 11.04 19.75
CA ARG A 263 29.04 11.95 18.69
C ARG A 263 28.98 11.30 17.32
N ASN A 264 29.32 10.02 17.24
CA ASN A 264 29.41 9.27 16.01
C ASN A 264 28.50 8.04 16.05
N VAL A 265 27.54 7.96 15.14
CA VAL A 265 26.59 6.84 15.06
C VAL A 265 26.74 6.12 13.73
N LEU A 266 26.77 4.79 13.75
CA LEU A 266 26.72 3.96 12.55
C LEU A 266 25.30 3.46 12.29
N ILE A 267 24.82 3.62 11.06
CA ILE A 267 23.54 3.11 10.58
C ILE A 267 23.75 2.16 9.40
N HIS A 268 23.00 1.06 9.38
CA HIS A 268 23.04 0.05 8.33
C HIS A 268 21.70 -0.07 7.63
N SER A 269 21.74 -0.18 6.30
CA SER A 269 20.58 -0.30 5.41
C SER A 269 19.68 0.94 5.42
N TYR A 270 18.48 0.78 4.88
CA TYR A 270 17.38 1.73 4.97
C TYR A 270 16.28 1.25 5.90
N SER A 271 15.94 2.10 6.87
CA SER A 271 14.77 1.95 7.74
C SER A 271 14.07 3.29 7.84
N SER A 272 12.82 3.36 7.36
CA SER A 272 12.00 4.56 7.47
C SER A 272 11.78 4.94 8.93
N THR A 273 11.63 3.97 9.83
CA THR A 273 11.52 4.19 11.28
C THR A 273 12.77 4.86 11.84
N VAL A 274 13.97 4.37 11.51
CA VAL A 274 15.25 4.98 11.96
C VAL A 274 15.40 6.38 11.42
N VAL A 275 15.22 6.58 10.11
CA VAL A 275 15.39 7.89 9.46
C VAL A 275 14.45 8.92 10.06
N ARG A 276 13.17 8.57 10.25
CA ARG A 276 12.17 9.47 10.83
C ARG A 276 12.44 9.75 12.30
N ALA A 277 12.83 8.74 13.08
CA ALA A 277 13.19 8.90 14.48
C ALA A 277 14.41 9.82 14.65
N MET A 278 15.47 9.62 13.84
CA MET A 278 16.66 10.48 13.83
C MET A 278 16.30 11.93 13.46
N ALA A 279 15.52 12.12 12.40
CA ALA A 279 15.11 13.46 11.94
C ALA A 279 14.21 14.19 12.96
N ARG A 280 13.40 13.45 13.74
CA ARG A 280 12.55 14.00 14.80
C ARG A 280 13.32 14.28 16.08
N ALA A 281 14.23 13.38 16.47
CA ALA A 281 15.04 13.48 17.68
C ALA A 281 16.13 14.55 17.56
N LYS A 282 16.73 14.71 16.37
CA LYS A 282 17.86 15.61 16.07
C LYS A 282 18.95 15.60 17.16
N PRO A 283 19.54 14.43 17.48
CA PRO A 283 20.67 14.39 18.39
C PRO A 283 21.84 15.21 17.84
N GLU A 284 22.62 15.83 18.73
CA GLU A 284 23.82 16.59 18.39
C GLU A 284 24.98 15.63 18.08
N LEU A 285 25.03 15.14 16.85
CA LEU A 285 26.07 14.24 16.36
C LEU A 285 27.11 15.00 15.54
N GLU A 286 28.38 14.64 15.71
CA GLU A 286 29.47 15.07 14.84
C GLU A 286 29.42 14.36 13.49
N ARG A 287 29.05 13.07 13.48
CA ARG A 287 28.97 12.28 12.25
C ARG A 287 27.95 11.15 12.31
N VAL A 288 27.25 10.94 11.20
CA VAL A 288 26.48 9.72 10.94
C VAL A 288 27.18 8.91 9.86
N VAL A 289 27.73 7.76 10.23
CA VAL A 289 28.36 6.81 9.31
C VAL A 289 27.27 5.87 8.78
N VAL A 290 27.16 5.74 7.47
CA VAL A 290 26.17 4.87 6.82
C VAL A 290 26.89 3.87 5.94
N THR A 291 26.69 2.58 6.18
CA THR A 291 27.18 1.54 5.25
C THR A 291 26.32 1.53 3.97
N GLU A 292 26.90 1.29 2.80
CA GLU A 292 26.14 1.28 1.55
C GLU A 292 25.10 0.15 1.48
N SER A 293 25.33 -0.98 2.18
CA SER A 293 24.43 -2.13 2.28
C SER A 293 24.24 -2.89 0.98
N ARG A 294 25.27 -3.62 0.55
CA ARG A 294 25.18 -4.52 -0.61
C ARG A 294 24.21 -5.69 -0.35
N PRO A 295 23.59 -6.24 -1.41
CA PRO A 295 23.75 -5.81 -2.81
C PRO A 295 22.85 -4.63 -3.22
N GLY A 296 21.74 -4.38 -2.49
CA GLY A 296 20.70 -3.39 -2.84
C GLY A 296 21.12 -1.92 -2.71
N MET A 297 22.23 -1.64 -2.03
CA MET A 297 22.79 -0.31 -1.84
C MET A 297 21.84 0.66 -1.10
N GLU A 298 20.94 0.14 -0.26
CA GLU A 298 19.89 0.91 0.42
C GLU A 298 20.44 1.99 1.34
N GLY A 299 21.66 1.83 1.85
CA GLY A 299 22.35 2.83 2.65
C GLY A 299 22.51 4.17 1.94
N ARG A 300 22.55 4.20 0.60
CA ARG A 300 22.55 5.46 -0.17
C ARG A 300 21.28 6.27 0.06
N ARG A 301 20.12 5.61 0.18
CA ARG A 301 18.82 6.25 0.48
C ARG A 301 18.83 6.82 1.89
N THR A 302 19.36 6.08 2.86
CA THR A 302 19.53 6.56 4.25
C THR A 302 20.44 7.78 4.31
N ALA A 303 21.59 7.73 3.64
CA ALA A 303 22.54 8.83 3.64
C ALA A 303 21.93 10.11 3.04
N GLN A 304 21.23 9.99 1.91
CA GLN A 304 20.51 11.10 1.30
C GLN A 304 19.43 11.68 2.22
N ALA A 305 18.63 10.83 2.88
CA ALA A 305 17.55 11.27 3.74
C ALA A 305 18.06 12.00 4.99
N LEU A 306 19.12 11.48 5.62
CA LEU A 306 19.72 12.10 6.81
C LEU A 306 20.49 13.39 6.48
N ALA A 307 21.18 13.44 5.33
CA ALA A 307 21.80 14.68 4.86
C ALA A 307 20.74 15.78 4.63
N ARG A 308 19.58 15.44 4.03
CA ARG A 308 18.45 16.37 3.89
C ARG A 308 17.86 16.81 5.24
N ALA A 309 17.95 15.96 6.27
CA ALA A 309 17.53 16.28 7.62
C ALA A 309 18.55 17.14 8.40
N GLY A 310 19.73 17.40 7.84
CA GLY A 310 20.76 18.29 8.38
C GLY A 310 21.92 17.59 9.11
N PHE A 311 22.07 16.27 9.00
CA PHE A 311 23.20 15.54 9.58
C PHE A 311 24.44 15.60 8.67
N ASP A 312 25.65 15.62 9.25
CA ASP A 312 26.89 15.31 8.52
C ASP A 312 26.97 13.80 8.32
N VAL A 313 26.95 13.34 7.07
CA VAL A 313 26.84 11.92 6.73
C VAL A 313 28.06 11.47 5.94
N GLU A 314 28.63 10.34 6.37
CA GLU A 314 29.69 9.66 5.63
C GLU A 314 29.20 8.28 5.17
N LEU A 315 29.19 8.06 3.85
CA LEU A 315 28.84 6.77 3.26
C LEU A 315 30.08 5.90 3.09
N ILE A 316 30.04 4.68 3.61
CA ILE A 316 31.15 3.72 3.56
C ILE A 316 30.73 2.42 2.89
N VAL A 317 31.67 1.68 2.30
CA VAL A 317 31.43 0.30 1.89
C VAL A 317 31.28 -0.60 3.13
N ASP A 318 30.51 -1.68 3.04
CA ASP A 318 30.20 -2.54 4.18
C ASP A 318 31.47 -3.10 4.87
N ALA A 319 32.47 -3.49 4.07
CA ALA A 319 33.74 -4.03 4.55
C ALA A 319 34.59 -3.00 5.33
N ALA A 320 34.35 -1.71 5.16
CA ALA A 320 35.05 -0.67 5.91
C ALA A 320 34.53 -0.50 7.34
N ALA A 321 33.40 -1.14 7.69
CA ALA A 321 32.78 -0.99 9.01
C ALA A 321 33.73 -1.35 10.16
N ALA A 322 34.58 -2.36 10.01
CA ALA A 322 35.56 -2.74 11.04
C ALA A 322 36.60 -1.63 11.30
N HIS A 323 37.06 -0.94 10.24
CA HIS A 323 37.98 0.18 10.36
C HIS A 323 37.31 1.41 11.01
N TRP A 324 36.03 1.61 10.75
CA TRP A 324 35.25 2.71 11.31
C TRP A 324 34.80 2.48 12.75
N MET A 325 34.65 1.22 13.18
CA MET A 325 34.06 0.87 14.47
C MET A 325 34.75 1.55 15.65
N GLU A 326 36.07 1.73 15.59
CA GLU A 326 36.87 2.40 16.64
C GLU A 326 36.46 3.87 16.90
N ARG A 327 35.72 4.48 15.95
CA ARG A 327 35.24 5.86 16.03
C ARG A 327 33.74 5.93 16.27
N VAL A 328 33.04 4.81 16.35
CA VAL A 328 31.58 4.73 16.46
C VAL A 328 31.18 4.56 17.91
N ASP A 329 30.35 5.49 18.42
CA ASP A 329 29.89 5.49 19.81
C ASP A 329 28.62 4.66 20.01
N ALA A 330 27.85 4.42 18.95
CA ALA A 330 26.66 3.57 18.94
C ALA A 330 26.31 3.10 17.52
N ILE A 331 25.70 1.92 17.43
CA ILE A 331 25.07 1.44 16.20
C ILE A 331 23.55 1.58 16.33
N VAL A 332 22.91 2.14 15.32
CA VAL A 332 21.45 2.25 15.23
C VAL A 332 20.98 1.53 13.97
N VAL A 333 20.17 0.48 14.14
CA VAL A 333 19.61 -0.29 13.03
C VAL A 333 18.09 -0.39 13.15
N GLY A 334 17.43 -0.55 12.02
CA GLY A 334 16.06 -1.05 11.99
C GLY A 334 16.02 -2.57 12.20
N CYS A 335 14.85 -3.13 12.00
CA CYS A 335 14.69 -4.56 11.76
C CYS A 335 13.46 -4.81 10.88
N ASP A 336 13.42 -5.99 10.27
CA ASP A 336 12.27 -6.52 9.54
C ASP A 336 11.39 -7.37 10.44
N SER A 337 12.01 -8.11 11.37
CA SER A 337 11.32 -8.88 12.41
C SER A 337 12.12 -8.90 13.73
N ILE A 338 11.41 -8.90 14.87
CA ILE A 338 11.91 -9.25 16.20
C ILE A 338 11.25 -10.59 16.57
N LEU A 339 12.05 -11.61 16.82
CA LEU A 339 11.59 -12.99 17.03
C LEU A 339 11.22 -13.24 18.49
N ASP A 340 10.60 -14.40 18.77
CA ASP A 340 10.21 -14.84 20.11
C ASP A 340 11.39 -14.95 21.09
N ASP A 341 12.56 -15.32 20.59
CA ASP A 341 13.83 -15.34 21.31
C ASP A 341 14.56 -13.97 21.27
N GLY A 342 13.88 -12.88 20.93
CA GLY A 342 14.46 -11.54 20.87
C GLY A 342 15.50 -11.33 19.76
N SER A 343 15.91 -12.36 19.01
CA SER A 343 16.75 -12.16 17.84
C SER A 343 16.06 -11.23 16.85
N VAL A 344 16.84 -10.50 16.07
CA VAL A 344 16.29 -9.65 15.01
C VAL A 344 16.69 -10.18 13.65
N ILE A 345 15.73 -10.16 12.73
CA ILE A 345 15.99 -10.31 11.31
C ILE A 345 16.10 -8.90 10.74
N ASN A 346 17.22 -8.60 10.10
CA ASN A 346 17.47 -7.32 9.44
C ASN A 346 18.43 -7.54 8.26
N LYS A 347 18.65 -6.50 7.46
CA LYS A 347 19.55 -6.52 6.29
C LYS A 347 20.88 -7.24 6.58
N ILE A 348 21.29 -8.08 5.64
CA ILE A 348 22.57 -8.81 5.67
C ILE A 348 23.73 -7.87 6.00
N GLY A 349 24.51 -8.22 7.01
CA GLY A 349 25.57 -7.38 7.56
C GLY A 349 25.25 -6.82 8.95
N THR A 350 23.99 -6.83 9.37
CA THR A 350 23.59 -6.45 10.73
C THR A 350 24.29 -7.30 11.78
N ARG A 351 24.34 -8.63 11.59
CA ARG A 351 25.04 -9.53 12.51
C ARG A 351 26.53 -9.26 12.54
N MET A 352 27.13 -8.96 11.39
CA MET A 352 28.56 -8.61 11.30
C MET A 352 28.85 -7.36 12.13
N LEU A 353 28.02 -6.32 12.00
CA LEU A 353 28.15 -5.09 12.78
C LEU A 353 27.97 -5.33 14.28
N ALA A 354 27.00 -6.15 14.67
CA ALA A 354 26.76 -6.48 16.08
C ALA A 354 27.93 -7.27 16.69
N LEU A 355 28.58 -8.16 15.92
CA LEU A 355 29.79 -8.87 16.35
C LEU A 355 30.98 -7.92 16.52
N LEU A 356 31.17 -6.98 15.61
CA LEU A 356 32.22 -5.97 15.69
C LEU A 356 32.01 -5.05 16.91
N ALA A 357 30.77 -4.61 17.13
CA ALA A 357 30.38 -3.82 18.28
C ALA A 357 30.65 -4.54 19.61
N ALA A 358 30.32 -5.84 19.71
CA ALA A 358 30.56 -6.63 20.91
C ALA A 358 32.05 -6.69 21.30
N ASN A 359 32.97 -6.68 20.32
CA ASN A 359 34.41 -6.68 20.60
C ASN A 359 34.91 -5.35 21.19
N GLN A 360 34.24 -4.24 20.90
CA GLN A 360 34.65 -2.89 21.33
C GLN A 360 33.79 -2.32 22.48
N GLY A 361 32.71 -3.03 22.85
CA GLY A 361 31.73 -2.52 23.82
C GLY A 361 30.82 -1.42 23.26
N THR A 362 30.74 -1.29 21.94
CA THR A 362 29.85 -0.32 21.27
C THR A 362 28.40 -0.80 21.41
N PRO A 363 27.47 0.03 21.91
CA PRO A 363 26.08 -0.38 22.06
C PRO A 363 25.37 -0.49 20.70
N VAL A 364 24.51 -1.50 20.58
CA VAL A 364 23.66 -1.73 19.41
C VAL A 364 22.20 -1.47 19.80
N PHE A 365 21.60 -0.48 19.15
CA PHE A 365 20.20 -0.09 19.33
C PHE A 365 19.37 -0.53 18.13
N VAL A 366 18.38 -1.39 18.39
CA VAL A 366 17.37 -1.77 17.41
C VAL A 366 16.18 -0.84 17.56
N VAL A 367 15.82 -0.15 16.48
CA VAL A 367 14.70 0.80 16.41
C VAL A 367 13.57 0.19 15.60
N ALA A 368 12.44 -0.07 16.23
CA ALA A 368 11.32 -0.77 15.62
C ALA A 368 9.97 -0.35 16.22
N ASP A 369 8.91 -0.41 15.43
CA ASP A 369 7.53 -0.33 15.93
C ASP A 369 7.00 -1.73 16.30
N SER A 370 5.92 -1.79 17.07
CA SER A 370 5.38 -3.08 17.53
C SER A 370 4.74 -3.97 16.46
N LEU A 371 4.65 -3.56 15.20
CA LEU A 371 4.26 -4.45 14.09
C LEU A 371 5.41 -5.36 13.67
N LYS A 372 6.65 -5.07 14.07
CA LYS A 372 7.83 -5.89 13.73
C LYS A 372 7.97 -7.17 14.58
N PHE A 373 7.13 -7.38 15.59
CA PHE A 373 7.23 -8.58 16.44
C PHE A 373 6.65 -9.82 15.76
N GLN A 374 7.48 -10.83 15.50
CA GLN A 374 7.08 -12.14 15.01
C GLN A 374 7.15 -13.16 16.15
N LEU A 375 6.06 -13.29 16.90
CA LEU A 375 5.96 -14.20 18.06
C LEU A 375 5.21 -15.49 17.73
N SER A 376 4.65 -15.59 16.53
CA SER A 376 3.83 -16.73 16.10
C SER A 376 4.64 -17.86 15.44
N VAL A 377 5.91 -17.59 15.14
CA VAL A 377 6.82 -18.54 14.48
C VAL A 377 8.10 -18.62 15.31
N PRO A 378 8.56 -19.84 15.69
CA PRO A 378 9.82 -20.02 16.38
C PRO A 378 11.01 -19.40 15.64
N ALA A 379 11.94 -18.80 16.37
CA ALA A 379 13.04 -18.05 15.76
C ALA A 379 13.92 -18.84 14.78
N ASP A 380 14.07 -20.15 14.95
CA ASP A 380 14.84 -21.05 14.09
C ASP A 380 14.06 -21.52 12.84
N GLU A 381 12.75 -21.31 12.80
CA GLU A 381 11.89 -21.66 11.67
C GLU A 381 11.66 -20.49 10.70
N VAL A 382 12.02 -19.25 11.06
CA VAL A 382 11.83 -18.10 10.16
C VAL A 382 12.83 -18.15 8.99
N PRO A 383 12.37 -18.32 7.74
CA PRO A 383 13.26 -18.45 6.60
C PRO A 383 13.88 -17.11 6.22
N LEU A 384 15.16 -17.15 5.83
CA LEU A 384 15.88 -16.00 5.27
C LEU A 384 15.79 -16.06 3.74
N GLU A 385 15.26 -14.99 3.14
CA GLU A 385 15.04 -14.92 1.69
C GLU A 385 16.36 -14.84 0.92
N GLU A 386 16.50 -15.68 -0.11
CA GLU A 386 17.47 -15.50 -1.19
C GLU A 386 16.85 -14.78 -2.38
N LYS A 387 17.58 -13.82 -2.93
CA LYS A 387 17.18 -13.01 -4.08
C LYS A 387 18.05 -13.32 -5.29
N ASP A 388 17.82 -12.56 -6.37
CA ASP A 388 18.49 -12.79 -7.65
C ASP A 388 20.02 -12.72 -7.51
N PRO A 389 20.77 -13.79 -7.80
CA PRO A 389 22.23 -13.79 -7.71
C PRO A 389 22.92 -12.76 -8.62
N ASP A 390 22.25 -12.26 -9.66
CA ASP A 390 22.83 -11.28 -10.59
C ASP A 390 23.09 -9.91 -9.92
N GLU A 391 22.41 -9.58 -8.82
CA GLU A 391 22.70 -8.38 -8.03
C GLU A 391 24.07 -8.43 -7.35
N VAL A 392 24.56 -9.66 -7.08
CA VAL A 392 25.89 -9.92 -6.53
C VAL A 392 26.92 -9.98 -7.66
N TYR A 393 26.68 -10.82 -8.67
CA TYR A 393 27.57 -10.97 -9.82
C TYR A 393 26.79 -11.43 -11.06
N MET A 394 26.44 -10.47 -11.92
CA MET A 394 25.84 -10.74 -13.23
C MET A 394 26.82 -11.47 -14.15
N GLY A 395 26.38 -12.61 -14.69
CA GLY A 395 27.15 -13.42 -15.63
C GLY A 395 28.43 -14.04 -15.05
N PRO A 396 28.33 -14.83 -13.96
CA PRO A 396 29.50 -15.46 -13.35
C PRO A 396 30.12 -16.52 -14.29
N PRO A 397 31.44 -16.73 -14.26
CA PRO A 397 32.08 -17.78 -15.05
C PRO A 397 31.64 -19.17 -14.58
N ALA A 398 31.77 -20.17 -15.46
CA ALA A 398 31.42 -21.55 -15.13
C ALA A 398 32.13 -22.01 -13.84
N GLY A 399 31.37 -22.58 -12.91
CA GLY A 399 31.86 -23.02 -11.60
C GLY A 399 31.75 -21.99 -10.47
N VAL A 400 31.26 -20.77 -10.75
CA VAL A 400 30.95 -19.76 -9.72
C VAL A 400 29.44 -19.59 -9.59
N SER A 401 28.92 -19.80 -8.38
CA SER A 401 27.50 -19.63 -8.05
C SER A 401 27.35 -18.53 -6.99
N PRO A 402 26.90 -17.31 -7.37
CA PRO A 402 26.63 -16.25 -6.40
C PRO A 402 25.48 -16.68 -5.48
N ARG A 403 25.56 -16.29 -4.21
CA ARG A 403 24.48 -16.45 -3.23
C ARG A 403 24.09 -15.07 -2.73
N ASN A 404 22.79 -14.80 -2.70
CA ASN A 404 22.26 -13.48 -2.40
C ASN A 404 21.25 -13.54 -1.27
N LEU A 405 21.76 -13.70 -0.05
CA LEU A 405 20.96 -13.59 1.17
C LEU A 405 20.74 -12.12 1.50
N TYR A 406 19.48 -11.72 1.64
CA TYR A 406 19.12 -10.32 1.90
C TYR A 406 19.10 -9.95 3.37
N PHE A 407 18.96 -10.94 4.25
CA PHE A 407 18.81 -10.76 5.68
C PHE A 407 19.74 -11.69 6.45
N ASP A 408 20.12 -11.28 7.65
CA ASP A 408 20.68 -12.17 8.66
C ASP A 408 19.83 -12.15 9.93
N ARG A 409 20.00 -13.19 10.74
CA ARG A 409 19.51 -13.25 12.12
C ARG A 409 20.62 -12.77 13.05
N THR A 410 20.35 -11.71 13.81
CA THR A 410 21.20 -11.17 14.87
C THR A 410 20.60 -11.52 16.25
N PRO A 411 21.16 -12.52 16.95
CA PRO A 411 20.79 -12.90 18.31
C PRO A 411 20.76 -11.77 19.34
N ALA A 412 19.79 -11.87 20.24
CA ALA A 412 19.51 -10.91 21.31
C ALA A 412 20.74 -10.55 22.16
N ARG A 413 21.64 -11.50 22.41
CA ARG A 413 22.88 -11.28 23.19
C ARG A 413 23.82 -10.22 22.60
N TRP A 414 23.67 -9.86 21.32
CA TRP A 414 24.46 -8.83 20.64
C TRP A 414 23.72 -7.51 20.52
N ILE A 415 22.50 -7.42 21.05
CA ILE A 415 21.66 -6.23 21.02
C ILE A 415 21.67 -5.62 22.43
N THR A 416 21.95 -4.33 22.51
CA THR A 416 22.00 -3.62 23.79
C THR A 416 20.62 -3.19 24.24
N ARG A 417 19.82 -2.60 23.33
CA ARG A 417 18.44 -2.15 23.61
C ARG A 417 17.55 -2.26 22.38
N TYR A 418 16.27 -2.49 22.62
CA TYR A 418 15.18 -2.36 21.68
C TYR A 418 14.42 -1.08 22.01
N ILE A 419 14.38 -0.15 21.07
CA ILE A 419 13.73 1.15 21.21
C ILE A 419 12.45 1.12 20.38
N THR A 420 11.32 1.04 21.08
CA THR A 420 9.99 0.93 20.51
C THR A 420 9.05 1.98 21.10
N GLU A 421 7.87 2.15 20.53
CA GLU A 421 6.84 3.01 21.12
C GLU A 421 6.35 2.51 22.49
N ARG A 422 6.57 1.22 22.79
CA ARG A 422 6.23 0.61 24.09
C ARG A 422 7.28 0.87 25.16
N GLY A 423 8.49 1.25 24.76
CA GLY A 423 9.58 1.52 25.69
C GLY A 423 10.96 1.22 25.12
N ASP A 424 11.95 1.49 25.95
CA ASP A 424 13.37 1.24 25.73
C ASP A 424 13.80 0.12 26.69
N VAL A 425 13.96 -1.08 26.14
CA VAL A 425 14.10 -2.32 26.92
C VAL A 425 15.30 -3.13 26.47
N THR A 426 15.87 -3.89 27.40
CA THR A 426 16.80 -5.00 27.13
C THR A 426 16.05 -6.23 26.63
N ALA A 427 16.77 -7.23 26.10
CA ALA A 427 16.19 -8.52 25.76
C ALA A 427 15.46 -9.17 26.95
N ASP A 428 16.07 -9.15 28.14
CA ASP A 428 15.49 -9.74 29.35
C ASP A 428 14.20 -9.06 29.80
N GLU A 429 14.11 -7.74 29.62
CA GLU A 429 12.90 -6.96 29.90
C GLU A 429 11.82 -7.23 28.84
N LEU A 430 12.23 -7.41 27.59
CA LEU A 430 11.35 -7.76 26.48
C LEU A 430 10.66 -9.11 26.73
N TYR A 431 11.40 -10.17 27.10
CA TYR A 431 10.79 -11.47 27.40
C TYR A 431 9.80 -11.40 28.56
N ARG A 432 10.16 -10.72 29.66
CA ARG A 432 9.27 -10.54 30.82
C ARG A 432 7.95 -9.86 30.45
N SER A 433 7.99 -8.93 29.48
CA SER A 433 6.79 -8.26 28.98
C SER A 433 5.91 -9.17 28.10
N MET A 434 6.51 -10.15 27.41
CA MET A 434 5.79 -11.13 26.58
C MET A 434 5.09 -12.21 27.42
N GLU A 435 5.75 -12.67 28.50
CA GLU A 435 5.18 -13.64 29.44
C GLU A 435 3.95 -13.08 30.19
N THR A 436 4.03 -11.82 30.61
CA THR A 436 2.94 -11.14 31.33
C THR A 436 1.73 -10.76 30.45
N SER A 437 1.90 -10.73 29.13
CA SER A 437 0.80 -10.44 28.17
C SER A 437 0.07 -11.71 27.70
N SER A 438 0.59 -12.89 28.03
CA SER A 438 0.03 -14.21 27.67
C SER A 438 -0.71 -14.89 28.84
N SER A 439 -0.81 -14.19 29.97
CA SER A 439 -1.54 -14.57 31.19
C SER A 439 -2.75 -13.67 31.35
#